data_AF-A0A919K2C4-F1
#
_entry.id   AF-A0A919K2C4-F1
#
_cell.length_a   1.000
_cell.length_b   1.000
_cell.length_c   1.000
_cell.angle_alpha   90.00
_cell.angle_beta   90.00
_cell.angle_gamma   90.00
#
_symmetry.space_group_name_H-M   'P 1'
#
loop_
_entity.id
_entity.type
_entity.pdbx_description
1 polymer ?
#
loop_
_entity_poly.entity_id
_entity_poly.type
_entity_poly.pdbx_seq_one_letter_code
_entity_poly.pdbx_strand_id
1 'polypeptide(L)'
;MNQLLDALVDICGPDYARAARSVDAVGGRRAGFVAVPATVHAVADVLRLAADRGLVAVARGSGSKIDWGPPKAAVDLIVDTARLGGMWHHDVAGRTAEVGTGTPVHALQAALALRGQRLPVDPPSRTATVGGMLAVNESGPLRHRFGSPAEWVERMAYVDELGQPAESDGERGRPGLAEVAGVITSAAVRLEPLPALRRWVTTPVLNPIQATKLATSVPDRAAAAIETDLPAEGAGALAVLFEGDEAVVTAESDGLADAWGADAAVSPVAPAWWGRYPFAPSDVALRLSTSPADLPATVYALADAAGMPISVRGSAGLGSVHAVLPGTFPPERINQIMETLRHVLMARNGQAVLISAPPTLATEIELAARHDFF
;
A
#
# COMPACT_ATOMS: atom_id res chain seq x y z
N MET A 1 35.84 3.75 -6.85
CA MET A 1 34.90 2.83 -6.17
C MET A 1 35.16 2.78 -4.66
N ASN A 2 36.41 2.54 -4.20
CA ASN A 2 36.74 2.55 -2.76
C ASN A 2 36.37 3.87 -2.04
N GLN A 3 36.75 5.03 -2.60
CA GLN A 3 36.48 6.32 -1.93
C GLN A 3 35.00 6.65 -1.66
N LEU A 4 34.05 6.13 -2.46
CA LEU A 4 32.62 6.34 -2.18
C LEU A 4 32.14 5.42 -1.06
N LEU A 5 32.56 4.15 -1.08
CA LEU A 5 32.24 3.21 -0.02
C LEU A 5 32.83 3.66 1.32
N ASP A 6 34.08 4.12 1.33
CA ASP A 6 34.75 4.63 2.52
C ASP A 6 33.96 5.80 3.13
N ALA A 7 33.52 6.77 2.31
CA ALA A 7 32.69 7.88 2.77
C ALA A 7 31.33 7.42 3.32
N LEU A 8 30.68 6.44 2.68
CA LEU A 8 29.43 5.86 3.20
C LEU A 8 29.65 5.12 4.53
N VAL A 9 30.79 4.44 4.68
CA VAL A 9 31.21 3.78 5.92
C VAL A 9 31.46 4.81 7.02
N ASP A 10 32.09 5.94 6.72
CA ASP A 10 32.31 7.02 7.68
C ASP A 10 30.98 7.58 8.21
N ILE A 11 29.96 7.68 7.35
CA ILE A 11 28.63 8.20 7.72
C ILE A 11 27.78 7.15 8.46
N CYS A 12 27.71 5.91 7.97
CA CYS A 12 26.79 4.89 8.49
C CYS A 12 27.40 3.95 9.53
N GLY A 13 28.73 3.83 9.54
CA GLY A 13 29.50 2.82 10.25
C GLY A 13 29.88 1.62 9.35
N PRO A 14 30.94 0.86 9.73
CA PRO A 14 31.58 -0.17 8.89
C PRO A 14 30.66 -1.32 8.46
N ASP A 15 29.68 -1.69 9.28
CA ASP A 15 28.75 -2.79 8.97
C ASP A 15 27.46 -2.32 8.27
N TYR A 16 27.35 -1.01 8.02
CA TYR A 16 26.12 -0.36 7.57
C TYR A 16 26.27 0.40 6.25
N ALA A 17 27.40 0.22 5.57
CA ALA A 17 27.58 0.61 4.18
C ALA A 17 28.33 -0.51 3.45
N ARG A 18 27.89 -0.85 2.24
CA ARG A 18 28.48 -1.93 1.45
C ARG A 18 28.22 -1.78 -0.04
N ALA A 19 29.03 -2.47 -0.84
CA ALA A 19 28.65 -2.75 -2.23
C ALA A 19 27.32 -3.55 -2.28
N ALA A 20 26.52 -3.27 -3.30
CA ALA A 20 25.27 -3.94 -3.54
C ALA A 20 25.48 -5.42 -3.92
N ARG A 21 24.57 -6.28 -3.46
CA ARG A 21 24.49 -7.71 -3.80
C ARG A 21 23.43 -7.91 -4.88
N SER A 22 23.27 -9.13 -5.38
CA SER A 22 22.26 -9.46 -6.40
C SER A 22 20.82 -9.15 -5.95
N VAL A 23 20.54 -9.25 -4.65
CA VAL A 23 19.22 -8.94 -4.06
C VAL A 23 18.93 -7.45 -3.92
N ASP A 24 19.94 -6.59 -4.07
CA ASP A 24 19.80 -5.14 -3.95
C ASP A 24 19.43 -4.56 -5.32
N ALA A 25 18.24 -4.90 -5.78
CA ALA A 25 17.69 -4.44 -7.04
C ALA A 25 16.43 -3.59 -6.84
N VAL A 26 16.24 -2.63 -7.74
CA VAL A 26 15.06 -1.75 -7.83
C VAL A 26 14.61 -1.77 -9.29
N GLY A 27 13.39 -2.21 -9.58
CA GLY A 27 12.90 -2.35 -10.96
C GLY A 27 13.81 -3.26 -11.80
N GLY A 28 14.31 -4.35 -11.20
CA GLY A 28 15.26 -5.29 -11.82
C GLY A 28 16.67 -4.74 -12.09
N ARG A 29 16.97 -3.48 -11.77
CA ARG A 29 18.34 -2.94 -11.85
C ARG A 29 19.05 -3.07 -10.51
N ARG A 30 20.22 -3.71 -10.52
CA ARG A 30 21.07 -3.83 -9.33
C ARG A 30 21.67 -2.46 -8.97
N ALA A 31 21.62 -2.11 -7.70
CA ALA A 31 22.28 -0.92 -7.18
C ALA A 31 23.82 -1.01 -7.27
N GLY A 32 24.51 0.12 -7.09
CA GLY A 32 25.95 0.14 -6.86
C GLY A 32 26.30 -0.14 -5.39
N PHE A 33 25.63 0.56 -4.48
CA PHE A 33 25.88 0.51 -3.04
C PHE A 33 24.59 0.47 -2.23
N VAL A 34 24.72 0.07 -0.97
CA VAL A 34 23.67 0.15 0.05
C VAL A 34 24.24 0.86 1.27
N ALA A 35 23.54 1.88 1.75
CA ALA A 35 23.83 2.58 2.99
C ALA A 35 22.64 2.46 3.94
N VAL A 36 22.90 2.19 5.22
CA VAL A 36 21.89 1.96 6.26
C VAL A 36 22.12 2.98 7.39
N PRO A 37 21.76 4.25 7.19
CA PRO A 37 21.97 5.31 8.19
C PRO A 37 21.14 5.06 9.46
N ALA A 38 21.71 5.42 10.61
CA ALA A 38 21.09 5.19 11.92
C ALA A 38 20.29 6.39 12.46
N THR A 39 20.49 7.57 11.88
CA THR A 39 19.95 8.83 12.38
C THR A 39 19.52 9.71 11.21
N VAL A 40 18.65 10.68 11.48
CA VAL A 40 18.24 11.70 10.50
C VAL A 40 19.45 12.46 9.94
N HIS A 41 20.44 12.76 10.79
CA HIS A 41 21.68 13.39 10.36
C HIS A 41 22.46 12.51 9.37
N ALA A 42 22.64 11.22 9.67
CA ALA A 42 23.31 10.30 8.75
C ALA A 42 22.55 10.15 7.42
N VAL A 43 21.21 10.22 7.42
CA VAL A 43 20.43 10.26 6.16
C VAL A 43 20.76 11.52 5.36
N ALA A 44 20.78 12.69 5.99
CA ALA A 44 21.16 13.95 5.36
C ALA A 44 22.57 13.90 4.77
N ASP A 45 23.52 13.35 5.50
CA ASP A 45 24.91 13.21 5.04
C ASP A 45 25.03 12.27 3.83
N VAL A 46 24.30 11.14 3.85
CA VAL A 46 24.25 10.20 2.71
C VAL A 46 23.63 10.86 1.48
N LEU A 47 22.53 11.61 1.63
CA LEU A 47 21.85 12.26 0.51
C LEU A 47 22.65 13.45 -0.03
N ARG A 48 23.32 14.24 0.83
CA ARG A 48 24.29 15.25 0.40
C ARG A 48 25.42 14.64 -0.41
N LEU A 49 26.01 13.55 0.08
CA LEU A 49 27.07 12.83 -0.65
C LEU A 49 26.57 12.31 -2.01
N ALA A 50 25.33 11.82 -2.07
CA ALA A 50 24.72 11.39 -3.33
C ALA A 50 24.54 12.55 -4.30
N ALA A 51 24.00 13.68 -3.83
CA ALA A 51 23.81 14.89 -4.64
C ALA A 51 25.14 15.44 -5.17
N ASP A 52 26.15 15.57 -4.31
CA ASP A 52 27.50 16.05 -4.65
C ASP A 52 28.19 15.18 -5.71
N ARG A 53 27.85 13.89 -5.75
CA ARG A 53 28.42 12.89 -6.67
C ARG A 53 27.52 12.57 -7.86
N GLY A 54 26.35 13.21 -7.97
CA GLY A 54 25.36 12.96 -9.03
C GLY A 54 24.81 11.52 -9.03
N LEU A 55 24.70 10.89 -7.86
CA LEU A 55 24.22 9.51 -7.72
C LEU A 55 22.69 9.47 -7.69
N VAL A 56 22.09 8.50 -8.38
CA VAL A 56 20.66 8.21 -8.23
C VAL A 56 20.44 7.37 -6.98
N ALA A 57 20.00 8.04 -5.91
CA ALA A 57 19.65 7.41 -4.64
C ALA A 57 18.17 6.97 -4.60
N VAL A 58 17.91 5.78 -4.05
CA VAL A 58 16.56 5.24 -3.85
C VAL A 58 16.38 4.85 -2.39
N ALA A 59 15.34 5.38 -1.75
CA ALA A 59 14.94 4.99 -0.40
C ALA A 59 14.35 3.56 -0.41
N ARG A 60 14.73 2.74 0.56
CA ARG A 60 14.18 1.38 0.74
C ARG A 60 13.83 1.14 2.20
N GLY A 61 12.57 0.78 2.47
CA GLY A 61 12.16 0.14 3.72
C GLY A 61 12.45 -1.36 3.67
N SER A 62 11.42 -2.19 3.80
CA SER A 62 11.56 -3.64 3.61
C SER A 62 11.67 -4.08 2.14
N GLY A 63 11.40 -3.18 1.20
CA GLY A 63 11.39 -3.47 -0.24
C GLY A 63 10.13 -4.15 -0.76
N SER A 64 9.07 -4.29 0.05
CA SER A 64 7.84 -5.00 -0.36
C SER A 64 7.11 -4.41 -1.58
N LYS A 65 7.43 -3.16 -1.94
CA LYS A 65 6.86 -2.37 -3.04
C LYS A 65 7.94 -1.66 -3.85
N ILE A 66 9.16 -2.21 -3.85
CA ILE A 66 10.32 -1.54 -4.46
C ILE A 66 10.19 -1.39 -5.98
N ASP A 67 9.34 -2.21 -6.60
CA ASP A 67 9.05 -2.20 -8.04
C ASP A 67 7.73 -1.50 -8.39
N TRP A 68 7.16 -0.75 -7.44
CA TRP A 68 5.95 0.03 -7.70
C TRP A 68 6.28 1.38 -8.34
N GLY A 69 5.52 1.71 -9.38
CA GLY A 69 5.72 2.94 -10.16
C GLY A 69 6.86 2.84 -11.17
N PRO A 70 7.18 3.94 -11.86
CA PRO A 70 8.07 3.93 -13.02
C PRO A 70 9.50 3.52 -12.65
N PRO A 71 10.16 2.68 -13.47
CA PRO A 71 11.54 2.30 -13.21
C PRO A 71 12.47 3.50 -13.30
N LYS A 72 13.48 3.55 -12.43
CA LYS A 72 14.55 4.56 -12.49
C LYS A 72 15.51 4.24 -13.63
N ALA A 73 16.08 5.28 -14.26
CA ALA A 73 17.09 5.13 -15.32
C ALA A 73 18.40 4.53 -14.79
N ALA A 74 18.77 4.87 -13.56
CA ALA A 74 19.92 4.32 -12.84
C ALA A 74 19.55 4.12 -11.36
N VAL A 75 20.32 3.28 -10.67
CA VAL A 75 20.20 3.04 -9.23
C VAL A 75 21.63 2.91 -8.71
N ASP A 76 22.20 4.00 -8.24
CA ASP A 76 23.60 4.00 -7.79
C ASP A 76 23.70 3.64 -6.31
N LEU A 77 22.72 4.07 -5.52
CA LEU A 77 22.70 3.94 -4.08
C LEU A 77 21.30 3.59 -3.57
N ILE A 78 21.21 2.55 -2.74
CA ILE A 78 20.03 2.33 -1.89
C ILE A 78 20.29 2.94 -0.52
N VAL A 79 19.36 3.78 -0.06
CA VAL A 79 19.31 4.30 1.31
C VAL A 79 18.29 3.47 2.07
N ASP A 80 18.77 2.51 2.86
CA ASP A 80 17.95 1.56 3.60
C ASP A 80 17.58 2.12 4.97
N THR A 81 16.28 2.21 5.26
CA THR A 81 15.76 2.83 6.48
C THR A 81 15.65 1.87 7.66
N ALA A 82 16.11 0.62 7.56
CA ALA A 82 15.92 -0.39 8.60
C ALA A 82 16.40 0.00 10.01
N ARG A 83 17.40 0.90 10.13
CA ARG A 83 17.88 1.40 11.42
C ARG A 83 17.14 2.63 11.95
N LEU A 84 16.28 3.25 11.14
CA LEU A 84 15.36 4.31 11.54
C LEU A 84 14.07 3.69 12.09
N GLY A 85 14.20 2.74 13.01
CA GLY A 85 13.08 2.00 13.59
C GLY A 85 12.74 2.44 15.01
N GLY A 86 11.61 1.94 15.49
CA GLY A 86 11.11 2.16 16.85
C GLY A 86 10.03 3.23 16.94
N MET A 87 9.27 3.15 18.02
CA MET A 87 8.36 4.20 18.47
C MET A 87 9.13 5.11 19.42
N TRP A 88 9.52 6.28 18.93
CA TRP A 88 10.38 7.24 19.63
C TRP A 88 9.62 7.99 20.74
N HIS A 89 8.33 8.23 20.53
CA HIS A 89 7.43 8.81 21.52
C HIS A 89 6.06 8.14 21.46
N HIS A 90 5.41 8.00 22.62
CA HIS A 90 4.05 7.47 22.72
C HIS A 90 3.27 8.20 23.81
N ASP A 91 2.38 9.10 23.39
CA ASP A 91 1.42 9.74 24.28
C ASP A 91 0.14 8.90 24.31
N VAL A 92 0.04 8.04 25.31
CA VAL A 92 -1.13 7.17 25.50
C VAL A 92 -2.40 7.98 25.75
N ALA A 93 -2.31 9.09 26.49
CA ALA A 93 -3.48 9.91 26.82
C ALA A 93 -3.93 10.74 25.62
N GLY A 94 -2.97 11.34 24.90
CA GLY A 94 -3.20 12.10 23.67
C GLY A 94 -3.51 11.24 22.45
N ARG A 95 -3.33 9.92 22.52
CA ARG A 95 -3.50 8.96 21.42
C ARG A 95 -2.65 9.32 20.21
N THR A 96 -1.39 9.63 20.45
CA THR A 96 -0.41 9.89 19.39
C THR A 96 0.88 9.12 19.61
N ALA A 97 1.59 8.82 18.54
CA ALA A 97 2.91 8.22 18.60
C ALA A 97 3.82 8.84 17.53
N GLU A 98 5.08 9.07 17.88
CA GLU A 98 6.14 9.37 16.91
C GLU A 98 6.93 8.11 16.62
N VAL A 99 7.01 7.74 15.34
CA VAL A 99 7.54 6.46 14.92
C VAL A 99 8.59 6.67 13.82
N GLY A 100 9.76 6.06 13.98
CA GLY A 100 10.76 5.97 12.92
C GLY A 100 10.22 5.14 11.76
N THR A 101 10.35 5.64 10.54
CA THR A 101 9.69 5.06 9.35
C THR A 101 10.29 3.74 8.86
N GLY A 102 11.44 3.33 9.38
CA GLY A 102 11.98 1.98 9.23
C GLY A 102 11.22 0.91 10.02
N THR A 103 10.32 1.30 10.94
CA THR A 103 9.55 0.39 11.79
C THR A 103 8.59 -0.47 10.96
N PRO A 104 8.63 -1.81 11.07
CA PRO A 104 7.61 -2.68 10.49
C PRO A 104 6.23 -2.37 11.05
N VAL A 105 5.21 -2.24 10.20
CA VAL A 105 3.84 -1.88 10.62
C VAL A 105 3.30 -2.89 11.63
N HIS A 106 3.53 -4.19 11.42
CA HIS A 106 3.10 -5.23 12.37
C HIS A 106 3.76 -5.09 13.75
N ALA A 107 5.01 -4.64 13.82
CA ALA A 107 5.72 -4.43 15.07
C ALA A 107 5.18 -3.20 15.81
N LEU A 108 4.88 -2.12 15.07
CA LEU A 108 4.20 -0.95 15.63
C LEU A 108 2.82 -1.35 16.21
N GLN A 109 2.01 -2.06 15.44
CA GLN A 109 0.69 -2.51 15.89
C GLN A 109 0.77 -3.36 17.16
N ALA A 110 1.73 -4.29 17.23
CA ALA A 110 1.95 -5.11 18.42
C ALA A 110 2.35 -4.26 19.64
N ALA A 111 3.21 -3.25 19.46
CA ALA A 111 3.62 -2.35 20.53
C ALA A 111 2.46 -1.48 21.05
N LEU A 112 1.65 -0.94 20.14
CA LEU A 112 0.47 -0.14 20.49
C LEU A 112 -0.60 -0.98 21.21
N ALA A 113 -0.77 -2.24 20.80
CA ALA A 113 -1.75 -3.15 21.39
C ALA A 113 -1.49 -3.41 22.89
N LEU A 114 -0.23 -3.38 23.34
CA LEU A 114 0.14 -3.49 24.76
C LEU A 114 -0.40 -2.33 25.62
N ARG A 115 -0.88 -1.26 24.98
CA ARG A 115 -1.52 -0.10 25.61
C ARG A 115 -2.98 0.06 25.20
N GLY A 116 -3.60 -0.97 24.61
CA GLY A 116 -5.00 -0.93 24.20
C GLY A 116 -5.27 -0.01 23.01
N GLN A 117 -4.24 0.29 22.20
CA GLN A 117 -4.32 1.22 21.08
C GLN A 117 -3.88 0.55 19.77
N ARG A 118 -4.19 1.20 18.66
CA ARG A 118 -3.77 0.85 17.30
C ARG A 118 -3.63 2.09 16.43
N LEU A 119 -2.85 1.95 15.37
CA LEU A 119 -2.98 2.79 14.19
C LEU A 119 -4.00 2.09 13.27
N PRO A 120 -5.16 2.65 12.90
CA PRO A 120 -6.19 1.89 12.17
C PRO A 120 -5.89 1.79 10.66
N VAL A 121 -4.74 1.19 10.35
CA VAL A 121 -4.25 0.87 9.00
C VAL A 121 -3.89 -0.61 8.92
N ASP A 122 -4.08 -1.19 7.75
CA ASP A 122 -3.87 -2.62 7.48
C ASP A 122 -3.27 -2.88 6.09
N PRO A 123 -2.07 -2.34 5.79
CA PRO A 123 -1.47 -2.45 4.46
C PRO A 123 -1.34 -3.93 4.02
N PRO A 124 -1.74 -4.28 2.78
CA PRO A 124 -1.67 -5.67 2.31
C PRO A 124 -0.25 -6.25 2.26
N SER A 125 0.77 -5.40 2.06
CA SER A 125 2.18 -5.80 2.19
C SER A 125 2.54 -6.17 3.64
N ARG A 126 2.60 -7.47 3.94
CA ARG A 126 2.89 -7.98 5.30
C ARG A 126 4.21 -7.51 5.91
N THR A 127 5.22 -7.25 5.08
CA THR A 127 6.54 -6.76 5.51
C THR A 127 6.64 -5.24 5.44
N ALA A 128 5.57 -4.49 5.16
CA ALA A 128 5.61 -3.04 5.05
C ALA A 128 6.21 -2.40 6.31
N THR A 129 7.06 -1.40 6.10
CA THR A 129 7.45 -0.44 7.14
C THR A 129 6.51 0.75 7.10
N VAL A 130 6.45 1.52 8.18
CA VAL A 130 5.65 2.76 8.25
C VAL A 130 6.00 3.69 7.08
N GLY A 131 7.29 3.89 6.80
CA GLY A 131 7.74 4.70 5.67
C GLY A 131 7.34 4.13 4.31
N GLY A 132 7.51 2.82 4.12
CA GLY A 132 7.13 2.17 2.87
C GLY A 132 5.62 2.18 2.62
N MET A 133 4.80 2.12 3.67
CA MET A 133 3.35 2.31 3.58
C MET A 133 3.02 3.76 3.21
N LEU A 134 3.57 4.74 3.93
CA LEU A 134 3.29 6.16 3.70
C LEU A 134 3.79 6.66 2.33
N ALA A 135 4.93 6.17 1.85
CA ALA A 135 5.51 6.59 0.57
C ALA A 135 4.61 6.36 -0.65
N VAL A 136 3.71 5.37 -0.57
CA VAL A 136 2.75 5.02 -1.63
C VAL A 136 1.31 4.94 -1.09
N ASN A 137 1.05 5.58 0.04
CA ASN A 137 -0.25 5.60 0.74
C ASN A 137 -0.96 4.23 0.80
N GLU A 138 -0.19 3.15 1.05
CA GLU A 138 -0.67 1.78 0.88
C GLU A 138 -1.83 1.48 1.81
N SER A 139 -3.03 1.46 1.24
CA SER A 139 -4.28 1.27 1.97
C SER A 139 -4.75 -0.18 1.91
N GLY A 140 -5.19 -0.69 3.05
CA GLY A 140 -5.90 -1.96 3.15
C GLY A 140 -7.40 -1.77 3.40
N PRO A 141 -8.11 -2.87 3.74
CA PRO A 141 -9.54 -2.87 3.98
C PRO A 141 -10.05 -1.78 4.94
N LEU A 142 -9.31 -1.47 6.03
CA LEU A 142 -9.74 -0.47 7.02
C LEU A 142 -9.89 0.95 6.44
N ARG A 143 -9.36 1.23 5.23
CA ARG A 143 -9.58 2.50 4.54
C ARG A 143 -11.05 2.87 4.41
N HIS A 144 -11.93 1.88 4.26
CA HIS A 144 -13.36 2.10 4.11
C HIS A 144 -13.94 2.98 5.22
N ARG A 145 -13.58 2.73 6.48
CA ARG A 145 -14.06 3.51 7.62
C ARG A 145 -13.05 4.56 8.11
N PHE A 146 -11.76 4.26 8.03
CA PHE A 146 -10.73 5.07 8.68
C PHE A 146 -9.93 5.95 7.72
N GLY A 147 -10.21 5.91 6.41
CA GLY A 147 -9.46 6.70 5.44
C GLY A 147 -8.05 6.15 5.17
N SER A 148 -7.27 6.88 4.39
CA SER A 148 -5.94 6.45 3.96
C SER A 148 -4.90 6.54 5.09
N PRO A 149 -3.77 5.81 5.03
CA PRO A 149 -2.68 5.96 6.00
C PRO A 149 -2.19 7.40 6.16
N ALA A 150 -2.16 8.19 5.07
CA ALA A 150 -1.75 9.60 5.10
C ALA A 150 -2.66 10.45 5.98
N GLU A 151 -3.97 10.15 6.06
CA GLU A 151 -4.91 10.90 6.89
C GLU A 151 -4.58 10.80 8.38
N TRP A 152 -3.93 9.71 8.81
CA TRP A 152 -3.55 9.46 10.20
C TRP A 152 -2.24 10.14 10.62
N VAL A 153 -1.52 10.76 9.69
CA VAL A 153 -0.29 11.50 9.96
C VAL A 153 -0.65 12.92 10.40
N GLU A 154 -0.07 13.37 11.52
CA GLU A 154 -0.15 14.77 11.97
C GLU A 154 1.08 15.58 11.55
N ARG A 155 2.23 14.91 11.50
CA ARG A 155 3.51 15.47 11.08
C ARG A 155 4.40 14.36 10.57
N MET A 156 5.18 14.66 9.55
CA MET A 156 6.15 13.77 8.94
C MET A 156 7.46 14.51 8.76
N ALA A 157 8.56 13.94 9.25
CA ALA A 157 9.90 14.44 9.00
C ALA A 157 10.54 13.67 7.84
N TYR A 158 11.18 14.38 6.92
CA TYR A 158 11.91 13.80 5.80
C TYR A 158 13.19 14.55 5.54
N VAL A 159 14.05 13.95 4.73
CA VAL A 159 15.25 14.60 4.21
C VAL A 159 15.16 14.55 2.69
N ASP A 160 15.24 15.71 2.05
CA ASP A 160 15.13 15.81 0.59
C ASP A 160 16.37 15.27 -0.15
N GLU A 161 16.31 15.24 -1.48
CA GLU A 161 17.39 14.78 -2.34
C GLU A 161 18.69 15.59 -2.24
N LEU A 162 18.64 16.82 -1.72
CA LEU A 162 19.80 17.67 -1.44
C LEU A 162 20.31 17.49 0.00
N GLY A 163 19.73 16.54 0.74
CA GLY A 163 20.06 16.24 2.12
C GLY A 163 19.65 17.33 3.11
N GLN A 164 18.63 18.13 2.80
CA GLN A 164 18.05 19.09 3.72
C GLN A 164 16.91 18.45 4.52
N PRO A 165 16.94 18.50 5.86
CA PRO A 165 15.80 18.11 6.68
C PRO A 165 14.61 19.04 6.46
N ALA A 166 13.42 18.47 6.35
CA ALA A 166 12.17 19.19 6.18
C ALA A 166 11.01 18.44 6.86
N GLU A 167 9.88 19.13 7.01
CA GLU A 167 8.66 18.58 7.59
C GLU A 167 7.47 18.77 6.65
N SER A 168 6.52 17.86 6.75
CA SER A 168 5.20 17.89 6.12
C SER A 168 4.16 17.63 7.20
N ASP A 169 3.00 18.27 7.15
CA ASP A 169 1.91 18.04 8.12
C ASP A 169 1.01 16.84 7.74
N GLY A 170 1.40 16.06 6.72
CA GLY A 170 0.61 14.95 6.20
C GLY A 170 0.05 15.22 4.81
N GLU A 171 -1.25 15.00 4.64
CA GLU A 171 -1.93 15.06 3.33
C GLU A 171 -2.38 16.48 2.95
N ARG A 172 -2.59 17.37 3.92
CA ARG A 172 -3.18 18.71 3.67
C ARG A 172 -2.16 19.84 3.52
N GLY A 173 -0.90 19.63 3.88
CA GLY A 173 0.15 20.63 3.81
C GLY A 173 0.90 20.62 2.50
N ARG A 174 1.86 21.52 2.42
CA ARG A 174 2.73 21.69 1.26
C ARG A 174 4.19 21.57 1.71
N PRO A 175 4.91 20.49 1.37
CA PRO A 175 4.48 19.41 0.48
C PRO A 175 3.55 18.38 1.15
N GLY A 176 2.58 17.86 0.39
CA GLY A 176 1.83 16.67 0.78
C GLY A 176 2.69 15.41 0.68
N LEU A 177 2.28 14.29 1.28
CA LEU A 177 3.04 13.03 1.20
C LEU A 177 3.36 12.58 -0.23
N ALA A 178 2.49 12.87 -1.21
CA ALA A 178 2.71 12.57 -2.62
C ALA A 178 3.88 13.38 -3.23
N GLU A 179 4.15 14.56 -2.69
CA GLU A 179 5.13 15.54 -3.19
C GLU A 179 6.50 15.41 -2.51
N VAL A 180 6.57 14.68 -1.39
CA VAL A 180 7.81 14.51 -0.61
C VAL A 180 8.85 13.70 -1.39
N ALA A 181 9.85 14.37 -1.96
CA ALA A 181 11.04 13.75 -2.51
C ALA A 181 12.09 13.48 -1.41
N GLY A 182 12.93 12.46 -1.60
CA GLY A 182 13.95 12.03 -0.64
C GLY A 182 13.52 10.88 0.28
N VAL A 183 13.95 10.90 1.54
CA VAL A 183 13.78 9.81 2.52
C VAL A 183 12.92 10.28 3.69
N ILE A 184 11.75 9.66 3.87
CA ILE A 184 10.92 9.87 5.06
C ILE A 184 11.63 9.23 6.26
N THR A 185 11.79 9.96 7.37
CA THR A 185 12.58 9.52 8.54
C THR A 185 11.74 9.23 9.78
N SER A 186 10.68 10.02 10.03
CA SER A 186 9.69 9.74 11.08
C SER A 186 8.29 10.24 10.71
N ALA A 187 7.30 9.70 11.41
CA ALA A 187 5.91 10.17 11.35
C ALA A 187 5.30 10.22 12.76
N ALA A 188 4.70 11.36 13.09
CA ALA A 188 3.78 11.50 14.21
C ALA A 188 2.37 11.11 13.72
N VAL A 189 1.79 10.09 14.33
CA VAL A 189 0.50 9.51 13.92
C VAL A 189 -0.52 9.56 15.04
N ARG A 190 -1.80 9.73 14.66
CA ARG A 190 -2.94 9.55 15.57
C ARG A 190 -3.23 8.07 15.77
N LEU A 191 -3.86 7.74 16.89
CA LEU A 191 -4.17 6.38 17.32
C LEU A 191 -5.64 6.25 17.71
N GLU A 192 -6.18 5.05 17.56
CA GLU A 192 -7.50 4.65 18.04
C GLU A 192 -7.37 3.62 19.16
N PRO A 193 -8.35 3.51 20.07
CA PRO A 193 -8.49 2.33 20.91
C PRO A 193 -8.60 1.06 20.06
N LEU A 194 -8.11 -0.05 20.62
CA LEU A 194 -8.43 -1.36 20.06
C LEU A 194 -9.94 -1.62 20.20
N PRO A 195 -10.59 -2.17 19.16
CA PRO A 195 -12.00 -2.56 19.26
C PRO A 195 -12.13 -3.75 20.23
N ALA A 196 -13.25 -3.81 20.96
CA ALA A 196 -13.54 -4.92 21.85
C ALA A 196 -13.80 -6.22 21.07
N LEU A 197 -14.45 -6.11 19.91
CA LEU A 197 -14.76 -7.24 19.04
C LEU A 197 -14.51 -6.92 17.56
N ARG A 198 -14.12 -7.94 16.80
CA ARG A 198 -14.06 -7.95 15.33
C ARG A 198 -14.75 -9.20 14.81
N ARG A 199 -15.69 -9.05 13.87
CA ARG A 199 -16.36 -10.17 13.20
C ARG A 199 -16.42 -9.91 11.69
N TRP A 200 -16.22 -10.96 10.91
CA TRP A 200 -16.37 -10.97 9.46
C TRP A 200 -17.65 -11.70 9.11
N VAL A 201 -18.48 -11.07 8.28
CA VAL A 201 -19.61 -11.74 7.60
C VAL A 201 -19.16 -11.99 6.17
N THR A 202 -19.13 -13.25 5.74
CA THR A 202 -18.66 -13.64 4.40
C THR A 202 -19.74 -14.43 3.68
N THR A 203 -19.95 -14.18 2.39
CA THR A 203 -20.88 -14.94 1.55
C THR A 203 -20.23 -15.22 0.19
N PRO A 204 -20.45 -16.39 -0.43
CA PRO A 204 -20.03 -16.63 -1.79
C PRO A 204 -20.79 -15.71 -2.75
N VAL A 205 -20.12 -15.33 -3.85
CA VAL A 205 -20.70 -14.55 -4.95
C VAL A 205 -20.30 -15.18 -6.28
N LEU A 206 -21.23 -15.16 -7.24
CA LEU A 206 -21.06 -15.80 -8.54
C LEU A 206 -20.41 -14.86 -9.56
N ASN A 207 -20.58 -13.55 -9.40
CA ASN A 207 -20.12 -12.57 -10.38
C ASN A 207 -20.03 -11.15 -9.77
N PRO A 208 -19.36 -10.20 -10.46
CA PRO A 208 -19.26 -8.81 -10.03
C PRO A 208 -20.60 -8.13 -9.72
N ILE A 209 -21.67 -8.41 -10.48
CA ILE A 209 -22.99 -7.79 -10.27
C ILE A 209 -23.58 -8.18 -8.92
N GLN A 210 -23.53 -9.49 -8.59
CA GLN A 210 -24.00 -9.99 -7.30
C GLN A 210 -23.18 -9.40 -6.15
N ALA A 211 -21.84 -9.35 -6.30
CA ALA A 211 -20.95 -8.76 -5.31
C ALA A 211 -21.31 -7.30 -5.02
N THR A 212 -21.48 -6.46 -6.06
CA THR A 212 -21.88 -5.07 -5.90
C THR A 212 -23.28 -4.92 -5.30
N LYS A 213 -24.25 -5.74 -5.72
CA LYS A 213 -25.61 -5.71 -5.15
C LYS A 213 -25.59 -5.99 -3.65
N LEU A 214 -24.79 -6.94 -3.19
CA LEU A 214 -24.66 -7.25 -1.78
C LEU A 214 -23.86 -6.17 -1.04
N ALA A 215 -22.77 -5.67 -1.62
CA ALA A 215 -21.98 -4.59 -1.03
C ALA A 215 -22.81 -3.31 -0.80
N THR A 216 -23.67 -2.92 -1.75
CA THR A 216 -24.54 -1.75 -1.59
C THR A 216 -25.74 -1.97 -0.67
N SER A 217 -26.02 -3.22 -0.28
CA SER A 217 -27.02 -3.54 0.75
C SER A 217 -26.50 -3.34 2.17
N VAL A 218 -25.18 -3.22 2.35
CA VAL A 218 -24.55 -3.04 3.66
C VAL A 218 -24.76 -1.58 4.12
N PRO A 219 -25.27 -1.35 5.34
CA PRO A 219 -25.39 0.01 5.88
C PRO A 219 -24.02 0.68 6.06
N ASP A 220 -23.84 1.84 5.42
CA ASP A 220 -22.56 2.55 5.27
C ASP A 220 -21.86 2.92 6.60
N ARG A 221 -22.62 3.09 7.70
CA ARG A 221 -22.07 3.46 9.02
C ARG A 221 -21.69 2.28 9.91
N ALA A 222 -22.08 1.06 9.53
CA ALA A 222 -21.90 -0.12 10.37
C ALA A 222 -20.59 -0.87 10.04
N ALA A 223 -20.21 -0.92 8.76
CA ALA A 223 -19.03 -1.65 8.31
C ALA A 223 -17.73 -0.90 8.58
N ALA A 224 -16.71 -1.62 9.04
CA ALA A 224 -15.35 -1.13 9.05
C ALA A 224 -14.64 -1.35 7.70
N ALA A 225 -15.08 -2.36 6.94
CA ALA A 225 -14.61 -2.64 5.58
C ALA A 225 -15.60 -3.52 4.81
N ILE A 226 -15.64 -3.35 3.48
CA ILE A 226 -16.46 -4.14 2.55
C ILE A 226 -15.55 -4.55 1.38
N GLU A 227 -15.10 -5.80 1.38
CA GLU A 227 -14.11 -6.32 0.44
C GLU A 227 -14.67 -7.44 -0.43
N THR A 228 -14.21 -7.51 -1.68
CA THR A 228 -14.56 -8.56 -2.64
C THR A 228 -13.32 -9.32 -3.09
N ASP A 229 -13.47 -10.63 -3.30
CA ASP A 229 -12.52 -11.50 -3.96
C ASP A 229 -13.22 -12.21 -5.12
N LEU A 230 -12.77 -11.93 -6.34
CA LEU A 230 -13.31 -12.46 -7.59
C LEU A 230 -12.17 -13.11 -8.34
N PRO A 231 -11.82 -14.38 -8.04
CA PRO A 231 -10.75 -15.07 -8.76
C PRO A 231 -11.15 -15.33 -10.22
N ALA A 232 -10.15 -15.43 -11.10
CA ALA A 232 -10.36 -15.78 -12.51
C ALA A 232 -11.06 -17.14 -12.69
N GLU A 233 -10.83 -18.06 -11.75
CA GLU A 233 -11.44 -19.39 -11.70
C GLU A 233 -12.06 -19.66 -10.33
N GLY A 234 -13.25 -20.28 -10.32
CA GLY A 234 -13.97 -20.63 -9.10
C GLY A 234 -15.00 -19.59 -8.66
N ALA A 235 -15.61 -19.84 -7.50
CA ALA A 235 -16.56 -18.92 -6.89
C ALA A 235 -15.83 -17.76 -6.20
N GLY A 236 -16.36 -16.55 -6.33
CA GLY A 236 -15.91 -15.40 -5.57
C GLY A 236 -16.50 -15.35 -4.17
N ALA A 237 -16.09 -14.36 -3.38
CA ALA A 237 -16.67 -14.05 -2.09
C ALA A 237 -16.76 -12.54 -1.85
N LEU A 238 -17.77 -12.13 -1.11
CA LEU A 238 -17.86 -10.82 -0.48
C LEU A 238 -17.68 -11.00 1.03
N ALA A 239 -16.89 -10.14 1.66
CA ALA A 239 -16.75 -10.11 3.11
C ALA A 239 -16.89 -8.69 3.66
N VAL A 240 -17.56 -8.58 4.81
CA VAL A 240 -17.75 -7.33 5.54
C VAL A 240 -17.15 -7.49 6.94
N LEU A 241 -16.30 -6.55 7.33
CA LEU A 241 -15.76 -6.47 8.68
C LEU A 241 -16.61 -5.52 9.52
N PHE A 242 -17.01 -5.98 10.70
CA PHE A 242 -17.54 -5.15 11.77
C PHE A 242 -16.53 -5.10 12.92
N GLU A 243 -16.31 -3.91 13.47
CA GLU A 243 -15.48 -3.75 14.68
C GLU A 243 -15.95 -2.60 15.57
N GLY A 244 -15.85 -2.83 16.88
CA GLY A 244 -16.35 -1.91 17.89
C GLY A 244 -16.73 -2.61 19.20
N ASP A 245 -17.82 -2.14 19.80
CA ASP A 245 -18.43 -2.73 21.00
C ASP A 245 -19.01 -4.13 20.72
N GLU A 246 -18.91 -5.02 21.70
CA GLU A 246 -19.30 -6.43 21.57
C GLU A 246 -20.77 -6.62 21.21
N ALA A 247 -21.69 -5.89 21.87
CA ALA A 247 -23.11 -6.03 21.66
C ALA A 247 -23.54 -5.49 20.29
N VAL A 248 -22.95 -4.35 19.90
CA VAL A 248 -23.21 -3.72 18.59
C VAL A 248 -22.71 -4.61 17.45
N VAL A 249 -21.44 -5.02 17.50
CA VAL A 249 -20.83 -5.85 16.46
C VAL A 249 -21.56 -7.18 16.31
N THR A 250 -21.98 -7.79 17.43
CA THR A 250 -22.74 -9.04 17.40
C THR A 250 -24.07 -8.86 16.69
N ALA A 251 -24.88 -7.86 17.10
CA ALA A 251 -26.17 -7.60 16.49
C ALA A 251 -26.08 -7.24 15.00
N GLU A 252 -25.12 -6.40 14.61
CA GLU A 252 -24.95 -5.99 13.21
C GLU A 252 -24.45 -7.13 12.32
N SER A 253 -23.48 -7.92 12.79
CA SER A 253 -22.93 -9.03 12.00
C SER A 253 -23.94 -10.19 11.86
N ASP A 254 -24.68 -10.52 12.91
CA ASP A 254 -25.73 -11.56 12.85
C ASP A 254 -26.89 -11.09 11.96
N GLY A 255 -27.32 -9.83 12.10
CA GLY A 255 -28.39 -9.26 11.27
C GLY A 255 -28.02 -9.19 9.78
N LEU A 256 -26.76 -8.89 9.43
CA LEU A 256 -26.31 -8.93 8.04
C LEU A 256 -26.28 -10.37 7.49
N ALA A 257 -25.81 -11.34 8.29
CA ALA A 257 -25.79 -12.74 7.88
C ALA A 257 -27.21 -13.26 7.61
N ASP A 258 -28.17 -12.95 8.49
CA ASP A 258 -29.58 -13.30 8.30
C ASP A 258 -30.16 -12.67 7.01
N ALA A 259 -29.80 -11.42 6.72
CA ALA A 259 -30.23 -10.72 5.51
C ALA A 259 -29.64 -11.30 4.22
N TRP A 260 -28.40 -11.81 4.27
CA TRP A 260 -27.74 -12.47 3.14
C TRP A 260 -28.16 -13.93 2.97
N GLY A 261 -28.67 -14.56 4.03
CA GLY A 261 -29.26 -15.89 4.00
C GLY A 261 -28.26 -17.01 4.24
N ALA A 262 -28.67 -18.25 3.90
CA ALA A 262 -28.03 -19.48 4.38
C ALA A 262 -26.55 -19.68 3.97
N ASP A 263 -26.10 -19.02 2.91
CA ASP A 263 -24.71 -19.13 2.43
C ASP A 263 -23.76 -18.14 3.12
N ALA A 264 -24.29 -17.21 3.93
CA ALA A 264 -23.49 -16.28 4.70
C ALA A 264 -22.98 -16.93 5.99
N ALA A 265 -21.71 -16.67 6.32
CA ALA A 265 -21.06 -17.17 7.51
C ALA A 265 -20.47 -16.00 8.32
N VAL A 266 -20.71 -16.01 9.63
CA VAL A 266 -20.05 -15.08 10.56
C VAL A 266 -18.86 -15.76 11.23
N SER A 267 -17.71 -15.10 11.25
CA SER A 267 -16.46 -15.64 11.77
C SER A 267 -15.68 -14.58 12.57
N PRO A 268 -15.00 -14.95 13.68
CA PRO A 268 -14.03 -14.09 14.34
C PRO A 268 -12.66 -14.07 13.63
N VAL A 269 -12.49 -14.88 12.58
CA VAL A 269 -11.26 -14.99 11.79
C VAL A 269 -11.51 -14.47 10.39
N ALA A 270 -10.63 -13.58 9.92
CA ALA A 270 -10.68 -13.04 8.57
C ALA A 270 -10.56 -14.14 7.50
N PRO A 271 -11.24 -14.02 6.36
CA PRO A 271 -11.03 -14.90 5.21
C PRO A 271 -9.55 -14.93 4.78
N ALA A 272 -9.08 -16.06 4.26
CA ALA A 272 -7.66 -16.25 3.93
C ALA A 272 -7.13 -15.23 2.89
N TRP A 273 -8.01 -14.71 2.03
CA TRP A 273 -7.71 -13.71 1.01
C TRP A 273 -7.75 -12.25 1.53
N TRP A 274 -8.31 -12.02 2.72
CA TRP A 274 -8.55 -10.69 3.28
C TRP A 274 -7.24 -9.90 3.41
N GLY A 275 -7.25 -8.65 2.91
CA GLY A 275 -6.06 -7.77 2.97
C GLY A 275 -4.86 -8.34 2.22
N ARG A 276 -5.07 -9.03 1.09
CA ARG A 276 -3.99 -9.53 0.23
C ARG A 276 -4.17 -9.05 -1.19
N TYR A 277 -3.08 -8.82 -1.91
CA TYR A 277 -3.15 -8.57 -3.35
C TYR A 277 -3.52 -9.84 -4.15
N PRO A 278 -4.16 -9.70 -5.32
CA PRO A 278 -4.43 -10.83 -6.21
C PRO A 278 -3.23 -11.19 -7.11
N PHE A 279 -2.15 -10.40 -7.11
CA PHE A 279 -0.99 -10.55 -8.00
C PHE A 279 0.27 -11.06 -7.28
N ALA A 280 1.16 -11.66 -8.06
CA ALA A 280 2.53 -12.02 -7.72
C ALA A 280 3.54 -11.08 -8.45
N PRO A 281 4.83 -11.11 -8.08
CA PRO A 281 5.86 -10.27 -8.73
C PRO A 281 6.05 -10.51 -10.24
N SER A 282 5.61 -11.65 -10.76
CA SER A 282 5.64 -11.99 -12.19
C SER A 282 4.48 -11.41 -13.00
N ASP A 283 3.49 -10.82 -12.34
CA ASP A 283 2.28 -10.34 -12.98
C ASP A 283 2.34 -8.83 -13.27
N VAL A 284 1.48 -8.39 -14.18
CA VAL A 284 1.19 -6.97 -14.37
C VAL A 284 0.01 -6.61 -13.47
N ALA A 285 0.30 -5.88 -12.41
CA ALA A 285 -0.70 -5.45 -11.44
C ALA A 285 -1.29 -4.11 -11.85
N LEU A 286 -2.62 -3.99 -11.78
CA LEU A 286 -3.31 -2.73 -11.98
C LEU A 286 -4.30 -2.46 -10.86
N ARG A 287 -4.62 -1.18 -10.65
CA ARG A 287 -5.70 -0.75 -9.77
C ARG A 287 -6.76 -0.03 -10.57
N LEU A 288 -8.00 -0.43 -10.33
CA LEU A 288 -9.21 0.16 -10.85
C LEU A 288 -9.86 0.94 -9.72
N SER A 289 -10.23 2.19 -9.97
CA SER A 289 -10.96 3.04 -9.04
C SER A 289 -12.16 3.64 -9.75
N THR A 290 -13.37 3.43 -9.25
CA THR A 290 -14.61 3.97 -9.80
C THR A 290 -15.68 4.06 -8.70
N SER A 291 -16.91 4.47 -9.01
CA SER A 291 -17.99 4.40 -8.04
C SER A 291 -18.29 2.93 -7.69
N PRO A 292 -18.71 2.60 -6.45
CA PRO A 292 -19.09 1.22 -6.11
C PRO A 292 -20.13 0.61 -7.06
N ALA A 293 -21.05 1.43 -7.59
CA ALA A 293 -22.08 1.02 -8.53
C ALA A 293 -21.54 0.67 -9.93
N ASP A 294 -20.45 1.32 -10.35
CA ASP A 294 -19.82 1.13 -11.66
C ASP A 294 -18.74 0.04 -11.68
N LEU A 295 -18.40 -0.50 -10.50
CA LEU A 295 -17.37 -1.53 -10.36
C LEU A 295 -17.62 -2.77 -11.25
N PRO A 296 -18.84 -3.33 -11.35
CA PRO A 296 -19.09 -4.49 -12.21
C PRO A 296 -18.79 -4.21 -13.68
N ALA A 297 -19.24 -3.06 -14.19
CA ALA A 297 -19.02 -2.67 -15.58
C ALA A 297 -17.52 -2.52 -15.88
N THR A 298 -16.76 -1.96 -14.94
CA THR A 298 -15.31 -1.81 -15.07
C THR A 298 -14.59 -3.16 -15.08
N VAL A 299 -14.97 -4.08 -14.19
CA VAL A 299 -14.39 -5.43 -14.14
C VAL A 299 -14.68 -6.20 -15.43
N TYR A 300 -15.91 -6.13 -15.94
CA TYR A 300 -16.25 -6.77 -17.22
C TYR A 300 -15.52 -6.14 -18.40
N ALA A 301 -15.37 -4.81 -18.44
CA ALA A 301 -14.61 -4.15 -19.49
C ALA A 301 -13.14 -4.56 -19.50
N LEU A 302 -12.52 -4.73 -18.33
CA LEU A 302 -11.15 -5.24 -18.22
C LEU A 302 -11.06 -6.68 -18.77
N ALA A 303 -11.97 -7.56 -18.34
CA ALA A 303 -11.98 -8.95 -18.78
C ALA A 303 -12.21 -9.08 -20.31
N ASP A 304 -13.14 -8.30 -20.86
CA ASP A 304 -13.42 -8.25 -22.30
C ASP A 304 -12.22 -7.72 -23.09
N ALA A 305 -11.63 -6.61 -22.66
CA ALA A 305 -10.43 -6.04 -23.29
C ALA A 305 -9.25 -7.02 -23.23
N ALA A 306 -9.06 -7.73 -22.11
CA ALA A 306 -8.03 -8.75 -21.96
C ALA A 306 -8.32 -9.99 -22.82
N GLY A 307 -9.59 -10.31 -23.04
CA GLY A 307 -10.04 -11.52 -23.73
C GLY A 307 -10.00 -12.78 -22.85
N MET A 308 -10.02 -12.62 -21.53
CA MET A 308 -9.93 -13.72 -20.56
C MET A 308 -10.52 -13.32 -19.20
N PRO A 309 -10.90 -14.28 -18.34
CA PRO A 309 -11.24 -14.02 -16.95
C PRO A 309 -10.05 -13.39 -16.21
N ILE A 310 -10.34 -12.41 -15.34
CA ILE A 310 -9.33 -11.66 -14.58
C ILE A 310 -9.63 -11.75 -13.10
N SER A 311 -8.62 -12.10 -12.31
CA SER A 311 -8.71 -12.05 -10.86
C SER A 311 -8.78 -10.60 -10.39
N VAL A 312 -9.77 -10.28 -9.57
CA VAL A 312 -10.01 -8.96 -8.99
C VAL A 312 -10.19 -9.09 -7.49
N ARG A 313 -9.53 -8.21 -6.72
CA ARG A 313 -9.68 -8.17 -5.26
C ARG A 313 -9.51 -6.76 -4.71
N GLY A 314 -10.35 -6.39 -3.76
CA GLY A 314 -10.19 -5.13 -3.02
C GLY A 314 -11.51 -4.59 -2.51
N SER A 315 -11.56 -3.28 -2.30
CA SER A 315 -12.65 -2.60 -1.61
C SER A 315 -13.84 -2.38 -2.52
N ALA A 316 -14.83 -3.25 -2.41
CA ALA A 316 -16.10 -3.10 -3.09
C ALA A 316 -16.87 -1.88 -2.55
N GLY A 317 -16.77 -1.61 -1.25
CA GLY A 317 -17.42 -0.46 -0.60
C GLY A 317 -16.88 0.90 -1.09
N LEU A 318 -15.61 0.96 -1.51
CA LEU A 318 -14.99 2.18 -2.05
C LEU A 318 -14.88 2.17 -3.59
N GLY A 319 -15.31 1.10 -4.26
CA GLY A 319 -15.14 0.94 -5.71
C GLY A 319 -13.66 0.93 -6.15
N SER A 320 -12.74 0.49 -5.29
CA SER A 320 -11.31 0.44 -5.56
C SER A 320 -10.77 -0.97 -5.41
N VAL A 321 -10.36 -1.58 -6.53
CA VAL A 321 -9.92 -2.98 -6.59
C VAL A 321 -8.60 -3.11 -7.34
N HIS A 322 -7.82 -4.14 -7.00
CA HIS A 322 -6.65 -4.56 -7.74
C HIS A 322 -7.04 -5.68 -8.70
N ALA A 323 -6.43 -5.70 -9.87
CA ALA A 323 -6.61 -6.73 -10.88
C ALA A 323 -5.25 -7.16 -11.45
N VAL A 324 -5.27 -8.28 -12.17
CA VAL A 324 -4.04 -8.97 -12.62
C VAL A 324 -4.10 -9.25 -14.10
N LEU A 325 -3.11 -8.75 -14.84
CA LEU A 325 -2.84 -9.16 -16.22
C LEU A 325 -1.63 -10.10 -16.26
N PRO A 326 -1.60 -11.09 -17.17
CA PRO A 326 -0.43 -11.97 -17.32
C PRO A 326 0.83 -11.17 -17.68
N GLY A 327 1.92 -11.40 -16.94
CA GLY A 327 3.24 -10.84 -17.29
C GLY A 327 3.84 -11.39 -18.58
N THR A 328 3.16 -12.33 -19.24
CA THR A 328 3.53 -12.84 -20.57
C THR A 328 2.89 -12.03 -21.70
N PHE A 329 1.99 -11.09 -21.42
CA PHE A 329 1.43 -10.23 -22.46
C PHE A 329 2.50 -9.28 -23.00
N PRO A 330 2.54 -9.07 -24.34
CA PRO A 330 3.45 -8.10 -24.91
C PRO A 330 3.03 -6.66 -24.52
N PRO A 331 3.99 -5.71 -24.41
CA PRO A 331 3.72 -4.32 -24.02
C PRO A 331 2.59 -3.66 -24.85
N GLU A 332 2.55 -3.90 -26.16
CA GLU A 332 1.53 -3.33 -27.05
C GLU A 332 0.12 -3.81 -26.67
N ARG A 333 0.00 -5.08 -26.26
CA ARG A 333 -1.28 -5.64 -25.82
C ARG A 333 -1.74 -5.02 -24.51
N ILE A 334 -0.84 -4.81 -23.56
CA ILE A 334 -1.15 -4.15 -22.29
C ILE A 334 -1.59 -2.71 -22.53
N ASN A 335 -0.84 -1.97 -23.36
CA ASN A 335 -1.18 -0.60 -23.72
C ASN A 335 -2.56 -0.51 -24.41
N GLN A 336 -2.89 -1.44 -25.30
CA GLN A 336 -4.22 -1.51 -25.93
C GLN A 336 -5.35 -1.76 -24.92
N ILE A 337 -5.13 -2.65 -23.94
CA ILE A 337 -6.09 -2.93 -22.86
C ILE A 337 -6.30 -1.67 -22.02
N MET A 338 -5.22 -1.00 -21.63
CA MET A 338 -5.29 0.22 -20.82
C MET A 338 -5.97 1.37 -21.56
N GLU A 339 -5.73 1.53 -22.86
CA GLU A 339 -6.43 2.51 -23.71
C GLU A 339 -7.95 2.26 -23.74
N THR A 340 -8.34 1.00 -23.96
CA THR A 340 -9.75 0.58 -23.97
C THR A 340 -10.42 0.88 -22.63
N LEU A 341 -9.75 0.55 -21.52
CA LEU A 341 -10.26 0.82 -20.18
C LEU A 341 -10.41 2.30 -19.90
N ARG A 342 -9.45 3.13 -20.33
CA ARG A 342 -9.50 4.58 -20.13
C ARG A 342 -10.76 5.16 -20.74
N HIS A 343 -11.12 4.75 -21.97
CA HIS A 343 -12.34 5.20 -22.63
C HIS A 343 -13.61 4.79 -21.87
N VAL A 344 -13.66 3.56 -21.34
CA VAL A 344 -14.79 3.08 -20.54
C VAL A 344 -14.91 3.84 -19.23
N LEU A 345 -13.78 4.13 -18.58
CA LEU A 345 -13.72 4.77 -17.27
C LEU A 345 -13.93 6.28 -17.31
N MET A 346 -13.61 6.95 -18.42
CA MET A 346 -13.87 8.39 -18.61
C MET A 346 -15.35 8.73 -18.39
N ALA A 347 -16.27 7.90 -18.88
CA ALA A 347 -17.71 8.11 -18.69
C ALA A 347 -18.20 7.86 -17.25
N ARG A 348 -17.35 7.29 -16.39
CA ARG A 348 -17.68 6.82 -15.03
C ARG A 348 -16.89 7.57 -13.95
N ASN A 349 -16.17 8.64 -14.32
CA ASN A 349 -15.22 9.34 -13.45
C ASN A 349 -14.27 8.37 -12.72
N GLY A 350 -13.88 7.28 -13.40
CA GLY A 350 -12.99 6.28 -12.83
C GLY A 350 -11.58 6.36 -13.42
N GLN A 351 -10.68 5.57 -12.86
CA GLN A 351 -9.27 5.52 -13.21
C GLN A 351 -8.77 4.07 -13.22
N ALA A 352 -7.90 3.76 -14.17
CA ALA A 352 -7.13 2.52 -14.21
C ALA A 352 -5.66 2.88 -14.32
N VAL A 353 -4.83 2.36 -13.42
CA VAL A 353 -3.37 2.58 -13.42
C VAL A 353 -2.63 1.27 -13.24
N LEU A 354 -1.50 1.11 -13.93
CA LEU A 354 -0.60 -0.03 -13.75
C LEU A 354 0.31 0.25 -12.55
N ILE A 355 0.26 -0.56 -11.50
CA ILE A 355 1.02 -0.33 -10.27
C ILE A 355 2.43 -0.90 -10.37
N SER A 356 2.53 -2.12 -10.88
CA SER A 356 3.79 -2.85 -11.00
C SER A 356 3.74 -3.83 -12.16
N ALA A 357 4.90 -4.15 -12.71
CA ALA A 357 5.07 -5.15 -13.75
C ALA A 357 6.44 -5.82 -13.62
N PRO A 358 6.68 -6.97 -14.27
CA PRO A 358 8.01 -7.55 -14.37
C PRO A 358 9.01 -6.51 -14.91
N PRO A 359 10.26 -6.47 -14.41
CA PRO A 359 11.21 -5.41 -14.75
C PRO A 359 11.44 -5.15 -16.24
N THR A 360 11.42 -6.19 -17.07
CA THR A 360 11.56 -6.07 -18.53
C THR A 360 10.37 -5.36 -19.16
N LEU A 361 9.17 -5.63 -18.67
CA LEU A 361 7.93 -5.00 -19.12
C LEU A 361 7.77 -3.58 -18.58
N ALA A 362 8.18 -3.35 -17.33
CA ALA A 362 8.07 -2.05 -16.67
C ALA A 362 8.80 -0.91 -17.42
N THR A 363 9.79 -1.23 -18.26
CA THR A 363 10.49 -0.22 -19.08
C THR A 363 9.78 0.13 -20.39
N GLU A 364 8.73 -0.60 -20.75
CA GLU A 364 8.04 -0.51 -22.04
C GLU A 364 6.56 -0.08 -21.91
N ILE A 365 6.07 0.06 -20.69
CA ILE A 365 4.68 0.44 -20.37
C ILE A 365 4.64 1.59 -19.36
N GLU A 366 3.56 2.36 -19.38
CA GLU A 366 3.36 3.47 -18.45
C GLU A 366 2.85 2.96 -17.10
N LEU A 367 3.68 3.05 -16.07
CA LEU A 367 3.31 2.74 -14.69
C LEU A 367 2.84 3.98 -13.95
N ALA A 368 2.01 3.75 -12.93
CA ALA A 368 1.44 4.74 -12.03
C ALA A 368 2.54 5.64 -11.46
N ALA A 369 2.36 6.95 -11.62
CA ALA A 369 3.19 7.93 -10.95
C ALA A 369 2.85 7.98 -9.47
N ARG A 370 3.72 8.59 -8.66
CA ARG A 370 3.53 8.64 -7.21
C ARG A 370 2.18 9.24 -6.79
N HIS A 371 1.75 10.30 -7.49
CA HIS A 371 0.49 10.99 -7.20
C HIS A 371 -0.73 10.09 -7.44
N ASP A 372 -0.63 9.10 -8.34
CA ASP A 372 -1.74 8.19 -8.58
C ASP A 372 -2.06 7.37 -7.33
N PHE A 373 -1.11 7.12 -6.42
CA PHE A 373 -1.35 6.30 -5.23
C PHE A 373 -2.16 7.00 -4.13
N PHE A 374 -2.25 8.33 -4.17
CA PHE A 374 -2.95 9.18 -3.21
C PHE A 374 -4.33 9.52 -3.75
#